data_AF-A0A2N2AAI2-F1
#
_entry.id   AF-A0A2N2AAI2-F1
#
_cell.length_a   1.000
_cell.length_b   1.000
_cell.length_c   1.000
_cell.angle_alpha   90.00
_cell.angle_beta   90.00
_cell.angle_gamma   90.00
#
_symmetry.space_group_name_H-M   'P 1'
#
loop_
_entity.id
_entity.type
_entity.pdbx_description
1 polymer ?
#
loop_
_entity_poly.entity_id
_entity_poly.type
_entity_poly.pdbx_seq_one_letter_code
_entity_poly.pdbx_strand_id
1 'polypeptide(L)' 'MQLSEHERTCLESLALHPDGVGQGCGSATLDDLVARGLLERQAALPLPGMAWHYHYRLTDAGRRALAPAP' A
#
# COMPACT_ATOMS: atom_id res chain seq x y z
N MET A 1 -1.59 -14.02 10.61
CA MET A 1 -1.78 -12.56 10.63
C MET A 1 -3.12 -12.28 9.96
N GLN A 2 -4.06 -11.63 10.64
CA GLN A 2 -5.33 -11.18 10.02
C GLN A 2 -5.22 -9.69 9.69
N LEU A 3 -5.72 -9.29 8.53
CA LEU A 3 -5.82 -7.88 8.14
C LEU A 3 -7.07 -7.27 8.77
N SER A 4 -6.99 -6.00 9.19
CA SER A 4 -8.19 -5.24 9.51
C SER A 4 -8.99 -4.94 8.23
N GLU A 5 -10.27 -4.61 8.38
CA GLU A 5 -11.11 -4.19 7.25
C GLU A 5 -10.52 -2.96 6.54
N HIS A 6 -10.02 -1.99 7.31
CA HIS A 6 -9.37 -0.81 6.76
C HIS A 6 -8.08 -1.13 5.98
N GLU A 7 -7.24 -2.02 6.52
CA GLU A 7 -6.03 -2.50 5.83
C GLU A 7 -6.36 -3.22 4.53
N ARG A 8 -7.41 -4.05 4.53
CA ARG A 8 -7.88 -4.77 3.34
C ARG A 8 -8.35 -3.78 2.26
N THR A 9 -9.20 -2.81 2.61
CA THR A 9 -9.64 -1.76 1.68
C THR A 9 -8.46 -0.99 1.11
N CYS A 10 -7.44 -0.71 1.92
CA CYS A 10 -6.22 -0.05 1.49
C CYS A 10 -5.44 -0.87 0.45
N LEU A 11 -5.24 -2.16 0.72
CA LEU A 11 -4.56 -3.07 -0.21
C LEU A 11 -5.37 -3.25 -1.51
N GLU A 12 -6.71 -3.33 -1.44
CA GLU A 12 -7.59 -3.42 -2.61
C GLU A 12 -7.53 -2.15 -3.48
N SER A 13 -7.55 -0.97 -2.85
CA SER A 13 -7.41 0.31 -3.56
C SER A 13 -6.06 0.41 -4.29
N LEU A 14 -4.97 0.00 -3.63
CA LEU A 14 -3.63 -0.06 -4.26
C LEU A 14 -3.51 -1.17 -5.31
N ALA A 15 -4.29 -2.26 -5.21
CA ALA A 15 -4.35 -3.28 -6.24
C ALA A 15 -4.98 -2.75 -7.54
N LEU A 16 -5.99 -1.88 -7.42
CA LEU A 16 -6.64 -1.20 -8.55
C LEU A 16 -5.77 -0.08 -9.12
N HIS A 17 -4.96 0.56 -8.29
CA HIS A 17 -4.05 1.64 -8.66
C HIS A 17 -2.60 1.30 -8.28
N PRO A 18 -1.88 0.53 -9.12
CA PRO A 18 -0.58 -0.05 -8.78
C PRO A 18 0.54 0.98 -8.51
N ASP A 19 0.35 2.23 -8.96
CA ASP A 19 1.22 3.37 -8.67
C ASP A 19 0.50 4.42 -7.81
N GLY A 20 -0.47 3.99 -7.01
CA GLY A 20 -1.22 4.86 -6.13
C GLY A 20 -0.33 5.49 -5.05
N VAL A 21 -0.53 6.78 -4.80
CA VAL A 21 0.09 7.52 -3.69
C VAL A 21 -0.48 7.12 -2.31
N GLY A 22 -1.37 6.13 -2.25
CA GLY A 22 -2.01 5.69 -1.01
C GLY A 22 -2.88 6.77 -0.36
N GLN A 23 -3.37 7.76 -1.12
CA GLN A 23 -4.09 8.94 -0.60
C GLN A 23 -5.34 8.62 0.25
N GLY A 24 -5.94 7.44 0.10
CA GLY A 24 -7.07 6.99 0.91
C GLY A 24 -6.67 6.24 2.20
N CYS A 25 -5.38 6.00 2.40
CA CYS A 25 -4.84 5.23 3.51
C CYS A 25 -4.07 6.14 4.45
N GLY A 26 -4.29 6.00 5.76
CA GLY A 26 -3.47 6.69 6.75
C GLY A 26 -2.00 6.31 6.59
N SER A 27 -1.09 7.27 6.76
CA SER A 27 0.36 7.04 6.64
C SER A 27 0.84 5.92 7.57
N ALA A 28 0.31 5.86 8.79
CA ALA A 28 0.62 4.80 9.76
C ALA A 28 0.22 3.40 9.26
N THR A 29 -0.94 3.28 8.60
CA THR A 29 -1.41 2.02 8.01
C THR A 29 -0.49 1.59 6.87
N LEU A 30 -0.08 2.53 6.02
CA LEU A 30 0.83 2.24 4.91
C LEU A 30 2.21 1.79 5.42
N ASP A 31 2.75 2.47 6.44
CA ASP A 31 4.02 2.09 7.05
C ASP A 31 3.93 0.71 7.73
N ASP A 32 2.82 0.37 8.40
CA ASP A 32 2.61 -0.97 8.97
C ASP A 32 2.55 -2.06 7.88
N LEU A 33 1.79 -1.82 6.80
CA LEU A 33 1.69 -2.75 5.68
C LEU A 33 3.05 -2.94 4.97
N VAL A 34 3.86 -1.89 4.90
CA VAL A 34 5.25 -1.98 4.40
C VAL A 34 6.13 -2.77 5.37
N ALA A 35 6.06 -2.51 6.68
CA ALA A 35 6.81 -3.24 7.69
C ALA A 35 6.48 -4.74 7.71
N ARG A 36 5.23 -5.09 7.35
CA ARG A 36 4.74 -6.47 7.21
C ARG A 36 5.09 -7.11 5.86
N GLY A 37 5.73 -6.37 4.95
CA GLY A 37 6.10 -6.85 3.62
C GLY A 37 4.93 -7.03 2.65
N LEU A 38 3.77 -6.44 2.95
CA LEU A 38 2.58 -6.50 2.09
C LEU A 38 2.59 -5.41 1.01
N LEU A 39 3.31 -4.31 1.29
CA LEU A 39 3.57 -3.21 0.36
C LEU A 39 5.07 -2.94 0.25
N GLU A 40 5.46 -2.45 -0.91
CA GLU A 40 6.77 -1.85 -1.15
C GLU A 40 6.61 -0.34 -1.33
N ARG A 41 7.35 0.44 -0.53
CA ARG A 41 7.38 1.91 -0.66
C ARG A 41 8.41 2.31 -1.70
N GLN A 42 7.96 2.89 -2.80
CA GLN A 42 8.80 3.47 -3.84
C GLN A 42 8.82 4.99 -3.70
N ALA A 43 10.00 5.59 -3.69
CA ALA A 43 10.12 7.04 -3.74
C ALA A 43 9.71 7.53 -5.13
N ALA A 44 8.74 8.44 -5.22
CA ALA A 44 8.55 9.19 -6.46
C ALA A 44 9.80 10.05 -6.70
N LEU A 45 10.13 10.26 -7.97
CA LEU A 45 11.07 11.32 -8.32
C LEU A 45 10.54 12.65 -7.76
N PRO A 46 11.36 13.43 -7.04
CA PRO A 46 10.93 14.72 -6.54
C PRO A 46 10.60 15.61 -7.74
N LEU A 47 9.32 15.93 -7.92
CA LEU A 47 8.92 17.00 -8.83
C LEU A 47 9.28 18.34 -8.16
N PRO A 48 9.92 19.28 -8.88
CA PRO A 48 10.25 20.58 -8.32
C PRO A 48 9.01 21.26 -7.73
N GLY A 49 9.05 21.58 -6.42
CA GLY A 49 7.95 22.26 -5.73
C GLY A 49 6.87 21.35 -5.14
N MET A 50 6.98 20.02 -5.22
CA MET A 50 6.10 19.08 -4.51
C MET A 50 6.81 18.43 -3.32
N ALA A 51 6.07 18.21 -2.23
CA ALA A 51 6.52 17.37 -1.14
C ALA A 51 6.76 15.94 -1.67
N TRP A 52 7.67 15.19 -1.04
CA TRP A 52 7.94 13.81 -1.43
C TRP A 52 6.64 13.00 -1.48
N HIS A 53 6.28 12.51 -2.66
CA HIS A 53 5.21 11.55 -2.82
C HIS A 53 5.86 10.16 -2.79
N TYR A 54 5.37 9.29 -1.90
CA TYR A 54 5.71 7.87 -1.97
C TYR A 54 4.62 7.18 -2.79
N HIS A 55 5.03 6.30 -3.69
CA HIS A 55 4.14 5.34 -4.33
C HIS A 55 4.25 4.02 -3.57
N TYR A 56 3.14 3.30 -3.51
CA TYR A 56 3.10 2.00 -2.85
C TYR A 56 2.74 0.94 -3.85
N ARG A 57 3.60 -0.07 -3.96
CA ARG A 57 3.39 -1.22 -4.83
C ARG A 57 2.97 -2.43 -4.01
N LEU A 58 1.94 -3.13 -4.48
CA LEU A 58 1.48 -4.36 -3.86
C LEU A 58 2.46 -5.51 -4.11
N THR A 59 2.91 -6.16 -3.04
CA THR A 59 3.78 -7.35 -3.11
C THR A 59 2.97 -8.61 -3.38
N ASP A 60 3.65 -9.73 -3.68
CA ASP A 60 2.99 -11.03 -3.78
C ASP A 60 2.37 -11.48 -2.45
N ALA A 61 2.97 -11.11 -1.31
CA ALA A 61 2.40 -11.37 0.01
C ALA A 61 1.13 -10.55 0.22
N GLY A 62 1.11 -9.28 -0.18
CA GLY A 62 -0.09 -8.43 -0.17
C GLY A 62 -1.22 -9.01 -1.02
N ARG A 63 -0.90 -9.48 -2.23
CA ARG A 63 -1.87 -10.16 -3.11
C ARG A 63 -2.46 -11.42 -2.48
N ARG A 64 -1.63 -12.27 -1.87
CA ARG A 64 -2.10 -13.49 -1.18
C ARG A 64 -2.93 -13.17 0.06
N ALA A 65 -2.62 -12.10 0.77
CA ALA A 65 -3.38 -11.66 1.94
C ALA A 65 -4.79 -11.13 1.56
N LEU A 66 -4.96 -10.65 0.33
CA LEU A 66 -6.26 -10.29 -0.25
C LEU A 66 -7.05 -11.48 -0.77
N ALA A 67 -6.39 -12.58 -1.16
CA ALA A 67 -7.09 -13.75 -1.65
C ALA A 67 -8.03 -14.32 -0.57
N PRO A 68 -9.28 -14.69 -0.92
CA PRO A 68 -10.17 -15.36 0.02
C PRO A 68 -9.49 -16.62 0.54
N ALA A 69 -9.54 -16.84 1.86
CA ALA A 69 -9.04 -18.07 2.45
C ALA A 69 -9.79 -19.27 1.84
N PRO A 70 -9.09 -20.36 1.48
CA PRO A 70 -9.72 -21.56 0.93
C PRO A 70 -10.67 -22.23 1.93
#